data_AF-A0A3B0PSU0-F1
#
_entry.id   AF-A0A3B0PSU0-F1
#
_cell.length_a   1.000
_cell.length_b   1.000
_cell.length_c   1.000
_cell.angle_alpha   90.00
_cell.angle_beta   90.00
_cell.angle_gamma   90.00
#
_symmetry.space_group_name_H-M   'P 1'
#
loop_
_entity.id
_entity.type
_entity.pdbx_description
1 polymer ?
#
loop_
_entity_poly.entity_id
_entity_poly.type
_entity_poly.pdbx_seq_one_letter_code
_entity_poly.pdbx_strand_id
1 'polypeptide(L)'
;MDKIKLKNLDQLKGNFQLSVDNQVIEEYSKEMQITIGNNEYLPGFDDYLLGRKVKEDFEVKFFFPKNYELESFAGKKAIVKIDNIQVSSQELNNSKELEELKNKVLMLESKLSLKELEIHQMSEAFKQKANEFASKTQEKIDQISNEYKEKLDNEKANIKKYALQSFAEGFAIPFNNFLSAINVGQNSSNQEVQNYCFGFNIVSKQFETLLNENGIELINPELNSEFNPETQEVVDFKEDQDSNNKILKIVRLGFSLNGRVISPASVVLSKKI
;
A
#
# COMPACT_ATOMS: atom_id res chain seq x y z
N MET A 1 27.80 -23.91 65.01
CA MET A 1 27.45 -24.68 63.80
C MET A 1 26.45 -25.74 64.21
N ASP A 2 25.19 -25.56 63.80
CA ASP A 2 24.13 -26.53 64.05
C ASP A 2 24.46 -27.83 63.32
N LYS A 3 24.52 -28.91 64.09
CA LYS A 3 24.91 -30.23 63.60
C LYS A 3 23.75 -30.81 62.79
N ILE A 4 23.79 -30.67 61.46
CA ILE A 4 22.82 -31.25 60.52
C ILE A 4 22.75 -32.76 60.77
N LYS A 5 21.54 -33.30 60.99
CA LYS A 5 21.32 -34.74 61.06
C LYS A 5 21.02 -35.25 59.66
N LEU A 6 21.77 -36.25 59.21
CA LEU A 6 21.54 -36.91 57.92
C LEU A 6 20.19 -37.63 57.92
N LYS A 7 19.38 -37.38 56.89
CA LYS A 7 18.09 -38.03 56.65
C LYS A 7 18.15 -38.90 55.40
N ASN A 8 17.13 -39.75 55.26
CA ASN A 8 16.91 -40.49 54.03
C ASN A 8 16.69 -39.52 52.86
N LEU A 9 17.26 -39.83 51.70
CA LEU A 9 17.28 -39.03 50.46
C LEU A 9 18.08 -37.72 50.51
N ASP A 10 18.80 -37.43 51.60
CA ASP A 10 19.81 -36.37 51.57
C ASP A 10 20.95 -36.78 50.64
N GLN A 11 21.47 -35.82 49.87
CA GLN A 11 22.67 -36.00 49.07
C GLN A 11 23.90 -35.62 49.89
N LEU A 12 24.80 -36.58 50.08
CA LEU A 12 26.05 -36.44 50.79
C LEU A 12 27.21 -36.49 49.80
N LYS A 13 27.90 -35.36 49.63
CA LYS A 13 29.13 -35.27 48.83
C LYS A 13 30.33 -35.14 49.76
N GLY A 14 31.40 -35.89 49.50
CA GLY A 14 32.63 -35.82 50.28
C GLY A 14 33.70 -36.77 49.79
N ASN A 15 34.84 -36.77 50.47
CA ASN A 15 35.96 -37.68 50.24
C ASN A 15 35.79 -38.91 51.12
N PHE A 16 35.42 -40.04 50.54
CA PHE A 16 35.25 -41.29 51.26
C PHE A 16 36.57 -42.06 51.27
N GLN A 17 36.93 -42.66 52.39
CA GLN A 17 38.08 -43.55 52.51
C GLN A 17 37.67 -44.82 53.28
N LEU A 18 37.70 -45.98 52.62
CA LEU A 18 37.37 -47.27 53.22
C LEU A 18 38.64 -47.98 53.69
N SER A 19 38.64 -48.43 54.95
CA SER A 19 39.65 -49.33 55.49
C SER A 19 38.99 -50.60 56.02
N VAL A 20 39.45 -51.78 55.57
CA VAL A 20 38.98 -53.10 56.02
C VAL A 20 40.14 -53.83 56.69
N ASP A 21 39.95 -54.29 57.93
CA ASP A 21 41.02 -54.89 58.76
C ASP A 21 42.34 -54.09 58.74
N ASN A 22 42.22 -52.76 58.83
CA ASN A 22 43.32 -51.77 58.78
C ASN A 22 44.07 -51.65 57.44
N GLN A 23 43.54 -52.21 56.34
CA GLN A 23 44.05 -51.96 54.98
C GLN A 23 43.11 -51.03 54.22
N VAL A 24 43.65 -49.97 53.63
CA VAL A 24 42.89 -49.02 52.79
C VAL A 24 42.52 -49.71 51.49
N ILE A 25 41.25 -49.59 51.09
CA ILE A 25 40.74 -50.08 49.82
C ILE A 25 40.63 -48.90 48.86
N GLU A 26 41.62 -48.76 47.98
CA GLU A 26 41.73 -47.65 47.02
C GLU A 26 40.49 -47.50 46.13
N GLU A 27 39.89 -48.62 45.70
CA GLU A 27 38.70 -48.61 44.82
C GLU A 27 37.49 -47.88 45.43
N TYR A 28 37.38 -47.92 46.76
CA TYR A 28 36.31 -47.30 47.53
C TYR A 28 36.78 -46.02 48.24
N SER A 29 37.97 -45.51 47.90
CA SER A 29 38.59 -44.35 48.54
C SER A 29 38.72 -43.17 47.56
N LYS A 30 37.63 -42.46 47.30
CA LYS A 30 37.55 -41.35 46.32
C LYS A 30 36.51 -40.29 46.71
N GLU A 31 36.59 -39.12 46.07
CA GLU A 31 35.51 -38.12 46.13
C GLU A 31 34.27 -38.64 45.39
N MET A 32 33.12 -38.60 46.05
CA MET A 32 31.85 -38.98 45.43
C MET A 32 30.66 -38.30 46.10
N GLN A 33 29.52 -38.38 45.44
CA GLN A 33 28.23 -37.92 45.95
C GLN A 33 27.29 -39.11 45.98
N ILE A 34 26.68 -39.35 47.13
CA ILE A 34 25.69 -40.41 47.32
C ILE A 34 24.36 -39.84 47.78
N THR A 35 23.28 -40.50 47.41
CA THR A 35 21.96 -40.27 47.99
C THR A 35 21.72 -41.28 49.10
N ILE A 36 21.57 -40.81 50.34
CA ILE A 36 21.39 -41.68 51.51
C ILE A 36 20.08 -42.46 51.37
N GLY A 37 20.15 -43.79 51.46
CA GLY A 37 19.03 -44.71 51.29
C GLY A 37 19.04 -45.48 49.97
N ASN A 38 19.87 -45.08 49.01
CA ASN A 38 20.01 -45.75 47.71
C ASN A 38 21.13 -46.81 47.70
N ASN A 39 21.93 -46.93 48.77
CA ASN A 39 23.08 -47.84 48.89
C ASN A 39 24.13 -47.67 47.77
N GLU A 40 24.38 -46.43 47.34
CA GLU A 40 25.26 -46.11 46.21
C GLU A 40 26.76 -46.28 46.49
N TYR A 41 27.18 -46.28 47.77
CA TYR A 41 28.59 -46.47 48.16
C TYR A 41 28.93 -47.92 48.49
N LEU A 42 28.24 -48.48 49.48
CA LEU A 42 28.40 -49.86 49.95
C LEU A 42 27.02 -50.38 50.40
N PRO A 43 26.62 -51.60 50.04
CA PRO A 43 25.40 -52.21 50.53
C PRO A 43 25.27 -52.16 52.07
N GLY A 44 24.20 -51.52 52.56
CA GLY A 44 23.92 -51.40 54.00
C GLY A 44 24.74 -50.34 54.75
N PHE A 45 25.56 -49.55 54.05
CA PHE A 45 26.32 -48.46 54.68
C PHE A 45 25.44 -47.27 55.09
N ASP A 46 24.41 -46.98 54.30
CA ASP A 46 23.55 -45.81 54.48
C ASP A 46 22.82 -45.83 55.83
N ASP A 47 22.49 -47.02 56.34
CA ASP A 47 21.90 -47.21 57.68
C ASP A 47 22.77 -46.65 58.80
N TYR A 48 24.09 -46.68 58.61
CA TYR A 48 25.04 -46.10 59.57
C TYR A 48 25.16 -44.58 59.44
N LEU A 49 24.68 -43.97 58.36
CA LEU A 49 24.66 -42.53 58.16
C LEU A 49 23.39 -41.88 58.74
N LEU A 50 22.25 -42.57 58.66
CA LEU A 50 20.96 -42.05 59.10
C LEU A 50 20.98 -41.56 60.56
N GLY A 51 20.48 -40.34 60.77
CA GLY A 51 20.39 -39.70 62.08
C GLY A 51 21.72 -39.21 62.66
N ARG A 52 22.86 -39.50 62.02
CA ARG A 52 24.17 -38.99 62.45
C ARG A 52 24.27 -37.50 62.20
N LYS A 53 24.95 -36.85 63.13
CA LYS A 53 25.28 -35.43 63.07
C LYS A 53 26.53 -35.25 62.23
N VAL A 54 26.43 -34.51 61.13
CA VAL A 54 27.55 -34.19 60.26
C VAL A 54 28.57 -33.33 61.01
N LYS A 55 29.84 -33.68 60.86
CA LYS A 55 31.03 -32.94 61.31
C LYS A 55 31.95 -32.74 60.10
N GLU A 56 32.96 -31.87 60.22
CA GLU A 56 33.94 -31.61 59.15
C GLU A 56 34.61 -32.92 58.67
N ASP A 57 35.04 -33.75 59.63
CA ASP A 57 35.54 -35.11 59.40
C ASP A 57 34.82 -36.07 60.36
N PHE A 58 34.29 -37.20 59.85
CA PHE A 58 33.77 -38.24 60.74
C PHE A 58 34.01 -39.67 60.26
N GLU A 59 34.29 -40.54 61.24
CA GLU A 59 34.51 -41.97 61.02
C GLU A 59 33.24 -42.78 61.31
N VAL A 60 32.87 -43.63 60.37
CA VAL A 60 31.82 -44.65 60.53
C VAL A 60 32.49 -46.01 60.66
N LYS A 61 32.38 -46.61 61.85
CA LYS A 61 32.91 -47.94 62.15
C LYS A 61 31.77 -48.94 62.13
N PHE A 62 31.92 -50.01 61.35
CA PHE A 62 30.92 -51.07 61.24
C PHE A 62 31.58 -52.42 60.93
N PHE A 63 30.78 -53.48 60.92
CA PHE A 63 31.19 -54.81 60.50
C PHE A 63 30.37 -55.22 59.29
N PHE A 64 31.02 -55.81 58.28
CA PHE A 64 30.29 -56.40 57.17
C PHE A 64 29.53 -57.64 57.65
N PRO A 65 28.28 -57.87 57.19
CA PRO A 65 27.56 -59.11 57.43
C PRO A 65 28.37 -60.34 57.02
N LYS A 66 28.10 -61.49 57.64
CA LYS A 66 28.75 -62.77 57.26
C LYS A 66 28.36 -63.24 55.86
N ASN A 67 27.21 -62.79 55.35
CA ASN A 67 26.67 -63.08 54.03
C ASN A 67 26.80 -61.88 53.07
N TYR A 68 27.86 -61.08 53.23
CA TYR A 68 28.09 -59.91 52.39
C TYR A 68 28.50 -60.31 50.96
N GLU A 69 28.04 -59.55 49.97
CA GLU A 69 28.18 -59.88 48.53
C GLU A 69 29.64 -59.99 48.08
N LEU A 70 30.55 -59.25 48.73
CA LEU A 70 31.99 -59.37 48.52
C LEU A 70 32.59 -60.29 49.58
N GLU A 71 32.95 -61.51 49.19
CA GLU A 71 33.57 -62.52 50.07
C GLU A 71 34.83 -61.99 50.76
N SER A 72 35.57 -61.11 50.09
CA SER A 72 36.78 -60.47 50.61
C SER A 72 36.53 -59.55 51.80
N PHE A 73 35.29 -59.08 51.99
CA PHE A 73 34.87 -58.14 53.03
C PHE A 73 33.95 -58.79 54.08
N ALA A 74 33.28 -59.90 53.75
CA ALA A 74 32.32 -60.57 54.62
C ALA A 74 32.87 -60.83 56.04
N GLY A 75 32.13 -60.39 57.06
CA GLY A 75 32.50 -60.56 58.46
C GLY A 75 33.66 -59.68 58.97
N LYS A 76 34.31 -58.88 58.12
CA LYS A 76 35.46 -58.04 58.50
C LYS A 76 35.03 -56.70 59.08
N LYS A 77 35.95 -56.08 59.84
CA LYS A 77 35.74 -54.75 60.41
C LYS A 77 36.08 -53.68 59.38
N ALA A 78 35.16 -52.74 59.18
CA ALA A 78 35.31 -51.63 58.25
C ALA A 78 35.29 -50.28 58.98
N ILE A 79 36.10 -49.35 58.48
CA ILE A 79 36.09 -47.94 58.89
C ILE A 79 35.98 -47.12 57.61
N VAL A 80 34.94 -46.31 57.52
CA VAL A 80 34.81 -45.30 56.45
C VAL A 80 35.06 -43.94 57.07
N LYS A 81 36.10 -43.24 56.61
CA LYS A 81 36.31 -41.83 56.92
C LYS A 81 35.69 -41.00 55.82
N ILE A 82 34.99 -39.93 56.19
CA ILE A 82 34.43 -38.99 55.24
C ILE A 82 34.88 -37.60 55.65
N ASP A 83 35.59 -36.94 54.74
CA ASP A 83 36.12 -35.58 54.90
C ASP A 83 35.52 -34.67 53.82
N ASN A 84 35.61 -33.35 54.00
CA ASN A 84 35.07 -32.34 53.07
C ASN A 84 33.57 -32.50 52.76
N ILE A 85 32.78 -32.76 53.80
CA ILE A 85 31.36 -33.11 53.65
C ILE A 85 30.49 -31.91 53.27
N GLN A 86 29.70 -32.08 52.21
CA GLN A 86 28.61 -31.20 51.81
C GLN A 86 27.29 -31.99 51.80
N VAL A 87 26.26 -31.48 52.46
CA VAL A 87 24.93 -32.10 52.52
C VAL A 87 23.93 -31.20 51.83
N SER A 88 23.15 -31.76 50.91
CA SER A 88 22.02 -31.10 50.26
C SER A 88 20.75 -31.92 50.48
N SER A 89 19.71 -31.31 51.05
CA SER A 89 18.43 -32.00 51.31
C SER A 89 17.48 -31.88 50.12
N GLN A 90 16.81 -32.99 49.78
CA GLN A 90 15.90 -33.05 48.63
C GLN A 90 14.70 -32.11 48.77
N GLU A 91 14.15 -31.96 49.98
CA GLU A 91 13.04 -31.03 50.27
C GLU A 91 13.40 -29.58 49.94
N LEU A 92 14.63 -29.17 50.26
CA LEU A 92 15.13 -27.83 49.99
C LEU A 92 15.33 -27.61 48.48
N ASN A 93 15.84 -28.61 47.76
CA ASN A 93 16.02 -28.53 46.30
C ASN A 93 14.67 -28.42 45.57
N ASN A 94 13.69 -29.26 45.91
CA ASN A 94 12.35 -29.21 45.32
C ASN A 94 11.65 -27.86 45.59
N SER A 95 11.84 -27.29 46.79
CA SER A 95 11.26 -25.99 47.12
C SER A 95 11.82 -24.84 46.28
N LYS A 96 13.14 -24.86 46.02
CA LYS A 96 13.82 -23.88 45.16
C LYS A 96 13.38 -24.01 43.71
N GLU A 97 13.32 -25.22 43.17
CA GLU A 97 12.84 -25.47 41.80
C GLU A 97 11.39 -25.01 41.61
N LEU A 98 10.52 -25.25 42.60
CA LEU A 98 9.13 -24.81 42.55
C LEU A 98 9.01 -23.27 42.54
N GLU A 99 9.86 -22.58 43.30
CA GLU A 99 9.90 -21.12 43.36
C GLU A 99 10.43 -20.52 42.04
N GLU A 100 11.47 -21.11 41.46
CA GLU A 100 11.97 -20.75 40.13
C GLU A 100 10.91 -20.95 39.04
N LEU A 101 10.18 -22.07 39.08
CA LEU A 101 9.14 -22.37 38.10
C LEU A 101 7.98 -21.37 38.20
N LYS A 102 7.56 -21.00 39.42
CA LYS A 102 6.53 -19.96 39.65
C LYS A 102 6.96 -18.61 39.10
N ASN A 103 8.20 -18.20 39.34
CA ASN A 103 8.75 -16.95 38.80
C ASN A 103 8.78 -16.97 37.27
N LYS A 104 9.10 -18.11 36.67
CA LYS A 104 9.11 -18.28 35.21
C LYS A 104 7.70 -18.19 34.62
N VAL A 105 6.70 -18.79 35.27
CA VAL A 105 5.28 -18.69 34.85
C VAL A 105 4.81 -17.24 34.90
N LEU A 106 5.03 -16.54 36.02
CA LEU A 106 4.71 -15.11 36.15
C LEU A 106 5.34 -14.25 35.05
N MET A 107 6.61 -14.52 34.73
CA MET A 107 7.31 -13.81 33.66
C MET A 107 6.72 -14.09 32.27
N LEU A 108 6.31 -15.35 32.01
CA LEU A 108 5.69 -15.74 30.75
C LEU A 108 4.29 -15.15 30.59
N GLU A 109 3.48 -15.13 31.66
CA GLU A 109 2.15 -14.50 31.67
C GLU A 109 2.25 -13.00 31.36
N SER A 110 3.22 -12.30 31.97
CA SER A 110 3.48 -10.89 31.68
C SER A 110 3.88 -10.67 30.21
N LYS A 111 4.77 -11.52 29.66
CA LYS A 111 5.16 -11.44 28.25
C LYS A 111 4.00 -11.72 27.30
N LEU A 112 3.13 -12.68 27.63
CA LEU A 112 1.95 -13.02 26.86
C LEU A 112 1.00 -11.81 26.79
N SER A 113 0.72 -11.20 27.95
CA SER A 113 -0.14 -10.02 28.03
C SER A 113 0.39 -8.84 27.20
N LEU A 114 1.71 -8.60 27.24
CA LEU A 114 2.34 -7.58 26.39
C LEU A 114 2.20 -7.90 24.89
N LYS A 115 2.37 -9.17 24.49
CA LYS A 115 2.21 -9.58 23.09
C LYS A 115 0.77 -9.47 22.61
N GLU A 116 -0.21 -9.79 23.44
CA GLU A 116 -1.63 -9.59 23.13
C GLU A 116 -1.96 -8.12 22.91
N LEU A 117 -1.41 -7.22 23.74
CA LEU A 117 -1.56 -5.78 23.58
C LEU A 117 -0.92 -5.28 22.28
N GLU A 118 0.30 -5.71 21.96
CA GLU A 118 0.97 -5.38 20.69
C GLU A 118 0.16 -5.85 19.47
N ILE A 119 -0.38 -7.08 19.50
CA ILE A 119 -1.23 -7.61 18.43
C ILE A 119 -2.50 -6.78 18.27
N HIS A 120 -3.15 -6.40 19.37
CA HIS A 120 -4.35 -5.58 19.35
C HIS A 120 -4.07 -4.20 18.74
N GLN A 121 -2.99 -3.53 19.19
CA GLN A 121 -2.58 -2.22 18.64
C GLN A 121 -2.25 -2.31 17.15
N MET A 122 -1.54 -3.36 16.74
CA MET A 122 -1.20 -3.57 15.33
C MET A 122 -2.45 -3.85 14.49
N SER A 123 -3.42 -4.60 15.01
CA SER A 123 -4.71 -4.86 14.35
C SER A 123 -5.51 -3.58 14.13
N GLU A 124 -5.62 -2.73 15.16
CA GLU A 124 -6.32 -1.44 15.05
C GLU A 124 -5.62 -0.49 14.08
N ALA A 125 -4.29 -0.38 14.15
CA ALA A 125 -3.52 0.43 13.20
C ALA A 125 -3.68 -0.07 11.76
N PHE A 126 -3.74 -1.39 11.55
CA PHE A 126 -3.97 -1.97 10.23
C PHE A 126 -5.39 -1.67 9.72
N LYS A 127 -6.42 -1.79 10.55
CA LYS A 127 -7.80 -1.41 10.18
C LYS A 127 -7.91 0.07 9.82
N GLN A 128 -7.28 0.94 10.59
CA GLN A 128 -7.28 2.39 10.30
C GLN A 128 -6.63 2.68 8.95
N LYS A 129 -5.46 2.10 8.67
CA LYS A 129 -4.80 2.24 7.37
C LYS A 129 -5.62 1.67 6.22
N ALA A 130 -6.29 0.54 6.42
CA ALA A 130 -7.17 -0.05 5.41
C ALA A 130 -8.35 0.88 5.09
N ASN A 131 -8.98 1.47 6.11
CA ASN A 131 -10.07 2.42 5.94
C ASN A 131 -9.60 3.73 5.28
N GLU A 132 -8.45 4.26 5.68
CA GLU A 132 -7.85 5.45 5.07
C GLU A 132 -7.53 5.21 3.58
N PHE A 133 -6.95 4.05 3.25
CA PHE A 133 -6.68 3.68 1.87
C PHE A 133 -7.98 3.56 1.06
N ALA A 134 -9.01 2.89 1.61
CA ALA A 134 -10.31 2.77 0.97
C ALA A 134 -10.95 4.15 0.70
N SER A 135 -10.92 5.07 1.68
CA SER A 135 -11.43 6.44 1.52
C SER A 135 -10.69 7.18 0.41
N LYS A 136 -9.35 7.15 0.43
CA LYS A 136 -8.53 7.80 -0.61
C LYS A 136 -8.76 7.21 -1.99
N THR A 137 -8.94 5.89 -2.09
CA THR A 137 -9.28 5.25 -3.36
C THR A 137 -10.65 5.71 -3.86
N GLN A 138 -11.64 5.76 -2.98
CA GLN A 138 -12.99 6.20 -3.34
C GLN A 138 -13.00 7.67 -3.80
N GLU A 139 -12.35 8.56 -3.04
CA GLU A 139 -12.20 9.98 -3.41
C GLU A 139 -11.54 10.12 -4.78
N LYS A 140 -10.51 9.34 -5.07
CA LYS A 140 -9.80 9.38 -6.36
C LYS A 140 -10.65 8.84 -7.51
N ILE A 141 -11.46 7.80 -7.26
CA ILE A 141 -12.44 7.29 -8.23
C ILE A 141 -13.47 8.36 -8.54
N ASP A 142 -13.99 9.04 -7.51
CA ASP A 142 -15.01 10.08 -7.68
C ASP A 142 -14.46 11.30 -8.42
N GLN A 143 -13.23 11.72 -8.11
CA GLN A 143 -12.52 12.77 -8.85
C GLN A 143 -12.39 12.42 -10.34
N ILE A 144 -11.83 11.25 -10.67
CA ILE A 144 -11.64 10.81 -12.05
C ILE A 144 -12.99 10.69 -12.77
N SER A 145 -14.01 10.16 -12.11
CA SER A 145 -15.36 10.02 -12.65
C SER A 145 -15.97 11.36 -13.00
N ASN A 146 -15.83 12.36 -12.11
CA ASN A 146 -16.35 13.70 -12.34
C ASN A 146 -15.59 14.43 -13.45
N GLU A 147 -14.25 14.38 -13.45
CA GLU A 147 -13.43 14.94 -14.53
C GLU A 147 -13.79 14.34 -15.89
N TYR A 148 -14.00 13.01 -15.95
CA TYR A 148 -14.37 12.33 -17.19
C TYR A 148 -15.78 12.70 -17.65
N LYS A 149 -16.74 12.83 -16.72
CA LYS A 149 -18.10 13.30 -17.04
C LYS A 149 -18.09 14.72 -17.60
N GLU A 150 -17.40 15.65 -16.92
CA GLU A 150 -17.29 17.04 -17.39
C GLU A 150 -16.64 17.12 -18.77
N LYS A 151 -15.58 16.34 -18.99
CA LYS A 151 -14.92 16.26 -20.30
C LYS A 151 -15.88 15.75 -21.38
N LEU A 152 -16.60 14.66 -21.11
CA LEU A 152 -17.57 14.10 -22.07
C LEU A 152 -18.72 15.07 -22.36
N ASP A 153 -19.21 15.79 -21.35
CA ASP A 153 -20.29 16.77 -21.54
C ASP A 153 -19.81 17.97 -22.38
N ASN A 154 -18.58 18.43 -22.15
CA ASN A 154 -17.95 19.46 -22.98
C ASN A 154 -17.72 18.99 -24.43
N GLU A 155 -17.23 17.76 -24.62
CA GLU A 155 -17.06 17.17 -25.95
C GLU A 155 -18.40 17.04 -26.68
N LYS A 156 -19.45 16.54 -26.02
CA LYS A 156 -20.81 16.46 -26.58
C LYS A 156 -21.36 17.83 -26.95
N ALA A 157 -21.18 18.82 -26.06
CA ALA A 157 -21.60 20.20 -26.33
C ALA A 157 -20.88 20.77 -27.56
N ASN A 158 -19.58 20.54 -27.69
CA ASN A 158 -18.80 20.97 -28.85
C ASN A 158 -19.23 20.26 -30.14
N ILE A 159 -19.44 18.94 -30.09
CA ILE A 159 -19.94 18.18 -31.25
C ILE A 159 -21.30 18.74 -31.69
N LYS A 160 -22.23 18.97 -30.75
CA LYS A 160 -23.54 19.55 -31.06
C LYS A 160 -23.42 20.96 -31.63
N LYS A 161 -22.55 21.80 -31.05
CA LYS A 161 -22.32 23.18 -31.50
C LYS A 161 -21.78 23.25 -32.93
N TYR A 162 -20.98 22.27 -33.36
CA TYR A 162 -20.37 22.28 -34.70
C TYR A 162 -20.86 21.15 -35.63
N ALA A 163 -21.98 20.50 -35.29
CA ALA A 163 -22.53 19.38 -36.06
C ALA A 163 -22.84 19.73 -37.53
N LEU A 164 -23.26 20.98 -37.78
CA LEU A 164 -23.60 21.47 -39.11
C LEU A 164 -22.40 22.01 -39.91
N GLN A 165 -21.17 21.95 -39.38
CA GLN A 165 -19.99 22.53 -40.03
C GLN A 165 -19.79 21.97 -41.45
N SER A 166 -19.72 20.65 -41.58
CA SER A 166 -19.50 20.01 -42.89
C SER A 166 -20.62 20.29 -43.89
N PHE A 167 -21.87 20.35 -43.41
CA PHE A 167 -23.02 20.75 -44.24
C PHE A 167 -22.86 22.18 -44.75
N ALA A 168 -22.56 23.12 -43.85
CA ALA A 168 -22.43 24.53 -44.19
C ALA A 168 -21.26 24.80 -45.14
N GLU A 169 -20.11 24.13 -44.93
CA GLU A 169 -18.96 24.17 -45.86
C GLU A 169 -19.34 23.66 -47.26
N GLY A 170 -20.07 22.55 -47.36
CA GLY A 170 -20.54 22.01 -48.63
C GLY A 170 -21.65 22.87 -49.28
N PHE A 171 -22.47 23.53 -48.48
CA PHE A 171 -23.58 24.37 -48.94
C PHE A 171 -23.12 25.75 -49.43
N ALA A 172 -21.99 26.26 -48.92
CA ALA A 172 -21.49 27.60 -49.22
C ALA A 172 -21.32 27.86 -50.73
N ILE A 173 -20.80 26.89 -51.49
CA ILE A 173 -20.55 27.05 -52.93
C ILE A 173 -21.86 27.09 -53.73
N PRO A 174 -22.77 26.09 -53.64
CA PRO A 174 -24.07 26.13 -54.31
C PRO A 174 -24.88 27.37 -53.96
N PHE A 175 -24.87 27.80 -52.69
CA PHE A 175 -25.61 28.97 -52.26
C PHE A 175 -25.05 30.26 -52.86
N ASN A 176 -23.72 30.42 -52.87
CA ASN A 176 -23.09 31.56 -53.56
C ASN A 176 -23.40 31.58 -55.06
N ASN A 177 -23.41 30.41 -55.73
CA ASN A 177 -23.80 30.32 -57.14
C ASN A 177 -25.27 30.72 -57.35
N PHE A 178 -26.16 30.33 -56.43
CA PHE A 178 -27.57 30.72 -56.44
C PHE A 178 -27.73 32.24 -56.30
N LEU A 179 -27.05 32.86 -55.33
CA LEU A 179 -27.04 34.31 -55.14
C LEU A 179 -26.49 35.05 -56.38
N SER A 180 -25.41 34.53 -56.98
CA SER A 180 -24.83 35.09 -58.20
C SER A 180 -25.81 35.04 -59.38
N ALA A 181 -26.48 33.91 -59.59
CA ALA A 181 -27.49 33.77 -60.63
C ALA A 181 -28.67 34.73 -60.44
N ILE A 182 -29.15 34.90 -59.19
CA ILE A 182 -30.17 35.89 -58.85
C ILE A 182 -29.70 37.29 -59.21
N ASN A 183 -28.47 37.67 -58.80
CA ASN A 183 -27.94 39.00 -59.04
C ASN A 183 -27.79 39.30 -60.55
N VAL A 184 -27.31 38.34 -61.34
CA VAL A 184 -27.23 38.49 -62.81
C VAL A 184 -28.61 38.64 -63.42
N GLY A 185 -29.57 37.81 -63.02
CA GLY A 185 -30.93 37.84 -63.57
C GLY A 185 -31.72 39.10 -63.18
N GLN A 186 -31.52 39.64 -61.99
CA GLN A 186 -32.10 40.93 -61.56
C GLN A 186 -31.63 42.10 -62.43
N ASN A 187 -30.41 42.04 -62.97
CA ASN A 187 -29.84 43.04 -63.86
C ASN A 187 -30.11 42.74 -65.35
N SER A 188 -30.96 41.76 -65.66
CA SER A 188 -31.35 41.43 -67.04
C SER A 188 -32.17 42.54 -67.69
N SER A 189 -32.11 42.68 -69.01
CA SER A 189 -33.00 43.57 -69.76
C SER A 189 -34.43 43.03 -69.91
N ASN A 190 -34.68 41.76 -69.56
CA ASN A 190 -36.00 41.13 -69.66
C ASN A 190 -36.77 41.21 -68.32
N GLN A 191 -37.93 41.87 -68.33
CA GLN A 191 -38.79 42.07 -67.15
C GLN A 191 -39.30 40.75 -66.53
N GLU A 192 -39.59 39.72 -67.33
CA GLU A 192 -40.07 38.43 -66.82
C GLU A 192 -38.97 37.73 -66.01
N VAL A 193 -37.72 37.80 -66.49
CA VAL A 193 -36.55 37.25 -65.78
C VAL A 193 -36.34 37.99 -64.45
N GLN A 194 -36.45 39.33 -64.45
CA GLN A 194 -36.35 40.11 -63.22
C GLN A 194 -37.41 39.70 -62.19
N ASN A 195 -38.66 39.49 -62.63
CA ASN A 195 -39.76 39.08 -61.76
C ASN A 195 -39.51 37.71 -61.12
N TYR A 196 -38.99 36.73 -61.87
CA TYR A 196 -38.60 35.43 -61.30
C TYR A 196 -37.44 35.56 -60.31
N CYS A 197 -36.41 36.34 -60.64
CA CYS A 197 -35.27 36.55 -59.75
C CYS A 197 -35.65 37.30 -58.46
N PHE A 198 -36.66 38.19 -58.51
CA PHE A 198 -37.24 38.77 -57.30
C PHE A 198 -37.83 37.69 -56.38
N GLY A 199 -38.59 36.74 -56.93
CA GLY A 199 -39.10 35.58 -56.17
C GLY A 199 -37.98 34.73 -55.58
N PHE A 200 -36.95 34.41 -56.37
CA PHE A 200 -35.80 33.65 -55.86
C PHE A 200 -35.00 34.39 -54.79
N ASN A 201 -34.94 35.72 -54.84
CA ASN A 201 -34.34 36.52 -53.77
C ASN A 201 -35.12 36.44 -52.45
N ILE A 202 -36.45 36.29 -52.49
CA ILE A 202 -37.24 36.02 -51.27
C ILE A 202 -36.85 34.65 -50.70
N VAL A 203 -36.69 33.64 -51.56
CA VAL A 203 -36.28 32.29 -51.14
C VAL A 203 -34.85 32.30 -50.57
N SER A 204 -33.92 33.05 -51.17
CA SER A 204 -32.57 33.18 -50.61
C SER A 204 -32.60 33.80 -49.21
N LYS A 205 -33.44 34.81 -48.97
CA LYS A 205 -33.65 35.37 -47.63
C LYS A 205 -34.24 34.38 -46.63
N GLN A 206 -35.13 33.49 -47.06
CA GLN A 206 -35.62 32.42 -46.19
C GLN A 206 -34.50 31.43 -45.81
N PHE A 207 -33.61 31.08 -46.74
CA PHE A 207 -32.42 30.29 -46.42
C PHE A 207 -31.51 31.02 -45.42
N GLU A 208 -31.25 32.32 -45.61
CA GLU A 208 -30.46 33.12 -44.67
C GLU A 208 -31.06 33.10 -43.25
N THR A 209 -32.38 33.26 -43.13
CA THR A 209 -33.07 33.16 -41.83
C THR A 209 -32.88 31.79 -41.18
N LEU A 210 -33.11 30.71 -41.93
CA LEU A 210 -32.94 29.34 -41.41
C LEU A 210 -31.51 29.06 -40.99
N LEU A 211 -30.52 29.51 -41.77
CA LEU A 211 -29.11 29.36 -41.45
C LEU A 211 -28.78 30.08 -40.13
N ASN A 212 -29.22 31.34 -39.98
CA ASN A 212 -28.99 32.13 -38.77
C ASN A 212 -29.63 31.49 -37.52
N GLU A 213 -30.85 30.95 -37.64
CA GLU A 213 -31.52 30.22 -36.54
C GLU A 213 -30.73 28.99 -36.09
N ASN A 214 -29.93 28.41 -36.98
CA ASN A 214 -29.04 27.28 -36.70
C ASN A 214 -27.59 27.71 -36.41
N GLY A 215 -27.36 29.00 -36.17
CA GLY A 215 -26.06 29.58 -35.83
C GLY A 215 -25.09 29.72 -37.01
N ILE A 216 -25.56 29.55 -38.24
CA ILE A 216 -24.78 29.78 -39.45
C ILE A 216 -25.04 31.20 -39.96
N GLU A 217 -24.03 32.04 -39.95
CA GLU A 217 -24.14 33.44 -40.37
C GLU A 217 -23.31 33.72 -41.62
N LEU A 218 -23.84 34.55 -42.52
CA LEU A 218 -23.12 34.99 -43.71
C LEU A 218 -22.16 36.14 -43.37
N ILE A 219 -20.92 35.98 -43.80
CA ILE A 219 -19.90 37.02 -43.72
C ILE A 219 -19.99 37.86 -45.01
N ASN A 220 -20.57 39.04 -44.88
CA ASN A 220 -20.78 39.99 -45.97
C ASN A 220 -20.13 41.34 -45.60
N PRO A 221 -18.82 41.52 -45.85
CA PRO A 221 -18.11 42.74 -45.45
C PRO A 221 -18.58 43.96 -46.24
N GLU A 222 -18.51 45.15 -45.65
CA GLU A 222 -18.91 46.37 -46.34
C GLU A 222 -17.92 46.76 -47.44
N LEU A 223 -18.42 47.23 -48.57
CA LEU A 223 -17.58 47.80 -49.61
C LEU A 223 -16.86 49.05 -49.09
N ASN A 224 -15.62 49.27 -49.54
CA ASN A 224 -14.69 50.32 -49.12
C ASN A 224 -14.22 50.23 -47.65
N SER A 225 -14.54 49.14 -46.94
CA SER A 225 -13.97 48.86 -45.62
C SER A 225 -12.56 48.25 -45.71
N GLU A 226 -11.86 48.21 -44.58
CA GLU A 226 -10.55 47.56 -44.47
C GLU A 226 -10.68 46.04 -44.59
N PHE A 227 -9.67 45.41 -45.20
CA PHE A 227 -9.56 43.96 -45.26
C PHE A 227 -9.35 43.35 -43.86
N ASN A 228 -10.10 42.29 -43.54
CA ASN A 228 -9.92 41.51 -42.32
C ASN A 228 -9.47 40.07 -42.63
N PRO A 229 -8.18 39.72 -42.41
CA PRO A 229 -7.65 38.38 -42.67
C PRO A 229 -8.31 37.24 -41.89
N GLU A 230 -8.97 37.53 -40.76
CA GLU A 230 -9.61 36.48 -39.94
C GLU A 230 -10.91 35.96 -40.57
N THR A 231 -11.56 36.77 -41.41
CA THR A 231 -12.90 36.48 -41.96
C THR A 231 -12.97 36.54 -43.48
N GLN A 232 -11.90 37.00 -44.14
CA GLN A 232 -11.87 37.32 -45.57
C GLN A 232 -10.62 36.75 -46.23
N GLU A 233 -10.74 36.41 -47.50
CA GLU A 233 -9.64 36.00 -48.37
C GLU A 233 -9.58 36.91 -49.60
N VAL A 234 -8.37 37.27 -50.02
CA VAL A 234 -8.19 38.10 -51.22
C VAL A 234 -8.04 37.20 -52.44
N VAL A 235 -8.93 37.37 -53.42
CA VAL A 235 -8.89 36.59 -54.67
C VAL A 235 -8.32 37.37 -55.84
N ASP A 236 -8.34 38.70 -55.79
CA ASP A 236 -7.77 39.56 -56.83
C ASP A 236 -7.47 40.97 -56.29
N PHE A 237 -6.69 41.75 -57.05
CA PHE A 237 -6.45 43.16 -56.80
C PHE A 237 -6.85 43.98 -58.01
N LYS A 238 -7.58 45.08 -57.78
CA LYS A 238 -7.96 46.01 -58.84
C LYS A 238 -7.31 47.37 -58.62
N GLU A 239 -6.75 47.90 -59.69
CA GLU A 239 -6.14 49.23 -59.69
C GLU A 239 -7.17 50.32 -59.33
N ASP A 240 -6.79 51.21 -58.42
CA ASP A 240 -7.61 52.32 -57.94
C ASP A 240 -6.74 53.56 -57.70
N GLN A 241 -7.25 54.75 -58.03
CA GLN A 241 -6.48 56.00 -57.90
C GLN A 241 -6.42 56.51 -56.45
N ASP A 242 -7.47 56.24 -55.69
CA ASP A 242 -7.74 56.93 -54.43
C ASP A 242 -7.47 56.06 -53.20
N SER A 243 -7.62 54.74 -53.31
CA SER A 243 -7.55 53.81 -52.18
C SER A 243 -6.55 52.67 -52.38
N ASN A 244 -6.01 52.19 -51.26
CA ASN A 244 -5.18 50.99 -51.21
C ASN A 244 -5.72 50.06 -50.13
N ASN A 245 -5.72 48.76 -50.39
CA ASN A 245 -6.10 47.70 -49.43
C ASN A 245 -7.56 47.76 -48.95
N LYS A 246 -8.45 48.44 -49.68
CA LYS A 246 -9.89 48.52 -49.40
C LYS A 246 -10.68 47.49 -50.19
N ILE A 247 -11.79 47.00 -49.64
CA ILE A 247 -12.66 46.02 -50.32
C ILE A 247 -13.44 46.70 -51.45
N LEU A 248 -13.12 46.38 -52.71
CA LEU A 248 -13.81 46.95 -53.87
C LEU A 248 -14.98 46.09 -54.37
N LYS A 249 -14.88 44.77 -54.19
CA LYS A 249 -15.89 43.82 -54.63
C LYS A 249 -15.89 42.59 -53.75
N ILE A 250 -17.08 42.07 -53.49
CA ILE A 250 -17.29 40.77 -52.85
C ILE A 250 -17.63 39.78 -53.95
N VAL A 251 -16.81 38.74 -54.09
CA VAL A 251 -16.98 37.69 -55.10
C VAL A 251 -17.83 36.56 -54.56
N ARG A 252 -17.63 36.21 -53.28
CA ARG A 252 -18.41 35.20 -52.56
C ARG A 252 -18.60 35.64 -51.12
N LEU A 253 -19.79 35.42 -50.59
CA LEU A 253 -20.05 35.57 -49.16
C LEU A 253 -19.36 34.44 -48.40
N GLY A 254 -18.80 34.79 -47.25
CA GLY A 254 -18.27 33.81 -46.31
C GLY A 254 -19.36 33.27 -45.40
N PHE A 255 -19.02 32.26 -44.61
CA PHE A 255 -19.89 31.59 -43.66
C PHE A 255 -19.15 31.45 -42.33
N SER A 256 -19.86 31.76 -41.25
CA SER A 256 -19.45 31.43 -39.89
C SER A 256 -20.46 30.50 -39.24
N LEU A 257 -20.01 29.64 -38.32
CA LEU A 257 -20.86 28.77 -37.52
C LEU A 257 -20.56 29.03 -36.04
N ASN A 258 -21.54 29.55 -35.31
CA ASN A 258 -21.44 29.89 -33.90
C ASN A 258 -20.19 30.72 -33.56
N GLY A 259 -19.88 31.71 -34.42
CA GLY A 259 -18.74 32.62 -34.32
C GLY A 259 -17.43 32.10 -34.93
N ARG A 260 -17.34 30.83 -35.34
CA ARG A 260 -16.17 30.28 -36.03
C ARG A 260 -16.31 30.45 -37.54
N VAL A 261 -15.34 31.07 -38.19
CA VAL A 261 -15.29 31.13 -39.66
C VAL A 261 -15.05 29.72 -40.23
N ILE A 262 -15.95 29.28 -41.10
CA ILE A 262 -15.87 27.98 -41.79
C ILE A 262 -15.58 28.15 -43.29
N SER A 263 -15.94 29.30 -43.86
CA SER A 263 -15.57 29.71 -45.21
C SER A 263 -15.37 31.22 -45.21
N PRO A 264 -14.19 31.75 -45.56
CA PRO A 264 -13.97 33.19 -45.60
C PRO A 264 -14.73 33.84 -46.76
N ALA A 265 -15.03 35.13 -46.63
CA ALA A 265 -15.57 35.91 -47.74
C ALA A 265 -14.47 36.20 -48.77
N SER A 266 -14.71 35.87 -50.04
CA SER A 266 -13.76 36.14 -51.12
C SER A 266 -13.91 37.58 -51.62
N VAL A 267 -12.87 38.39 -51.51
CA VAL A 267 -12.89 39.83 -51.84
C VAL A 267 -11.83 40.24 -52.85
N VAL A 268 -12.10 41.31 -53.59
CA VAL A 268 -11.15 42.01 -54.45
C VAL A 268 -10.74 43.30 -53.76
N LEU A 269 -9.45 43.52 -53.57
CA LEU A 269 -8.93 44.72 -52.90
C LEU A 269 -8.46 45.79 -53.88
N SER A 270 -8.47 47.04 -53.45
CA SER A 270 -7.82 48.13 -54.19
C SER A 270 -6.31 48.05 -54.09
N LYS A 271 -5.64 48.31 -55.21
CA LYS A 271 -4.20 48.51 -55.29
C LYS A 271 -3.94 49.88 -55.86
N LYS A 272 -3.33 50.75 -55.06
CA LYS A 272 -3.01 52.11 -55.49
C LYS A 272 -1.98 52.10 -56.61
N ILE A 273 -2.27 52.80 -57.71
CA ILE A 273 -1.35 53.04 -58.84
C ILE A 273 -0.41 54.19 -58.50
#